data_AF-A0A9Q1H0Q1-F1
#
_entry.id   AF-A0A9Q1H0Q1-F1
#
_cell.length_a   1.000
_cell.length_b   1.000
_cell.length_c   1.000
_cell.angle_alpha   90.00
_cell.angle_beta   90.00
_cell.angle_gamma   90.00
#
_symmetry.space_group_name_H-M   'P 1'
#
loop_
_entity.id
_entity.type
_entity.pdbx_description
1 polymer ?
#
loop_
_entity_poly.entity_id
_entity_poly.type
_entity_poly.pdbx_seq_one_letter_code
_entity_poly.pdbx_strand_id
1 'polypeptide(L)'
;MQFGIWVEIPCVENVGSCTYDDGCSMIPFKAGDPCPPPLSTYNLPCTCPFPKGPYNLPLSEITIPNTGLPEWLTDGDYKVNIKLYNKQDDQLACFDAAFSLTA
;
A
#
# COMPACT_ATOMS: atom_id res chain seq x y z
N MET A 1 1.30 18.61 28.86
CA MET A 1 1.98 18.84 27.57
C MET A 1 2.50 17.49 27.11
N GLN A 2 1.83 16.83 26.17
CA GLN A 2 2.33 15.58 25.59
C GLN A 2 3.17 15.97 24.36
N PHE A 3 4.50 15.88 24.47
CA PHE A 3 5.37 15.99 23.31
C PHE A 3 5.51 14.58 22.71
N GLY A 4 4.60 14.22 21.81
CA GLY A 4 4.81 13.08 20.92
C GLY A 4 5.71 13.51 19.77
N ILE A 5 6.86 12.85 19.58
CA ILE A 5 7.69 13.00 18.39
C ILE A 5 7.26 11.96 17.36
N TRP A 6 7.17 12.35 16.09
CA TRP A 6 7.03 11.39 14.99
C TRP A 6 8.40 10.80 14.70
N VAL A 7 8.52 9.48 14.82
CA VAL A 7 9.75 8.74 14.52
C VAL A 7 9.55 8.01 13.21
N GLU A 8 10.47 8.19 12.28
CA GLU A 8 10.45 7.47 11.01
C GLU A 8 10.86 6.01 11.25
N ILE A 9 10.07 5.09 10.72
CA ILE A 9 10.29 3.66 10.87
C ILE A 9 11.18 3.22 9.70
N PRO A 10 12.41 2.72 9.95
CA PRO A 10 13.31 2.33 8.87
C PRO A 10 12.74 1.16 8.07
N CYS A 11 13.16 1.04 6.80
CA CYS A 11 12.83 -0.13 6.00
C CYS A 11 13.58 -1.37 6.52
N VAL A 12 12.84 -2.36 7.03
CA VAL A 12 13.36 -3.65 7.49
C VAL A 12 12.50 -4.74 6.86
N GLU A 13 13.13 -5.68 6.14
CA GLU A 13 12.43 -6.81 5.49
C GLU A 13 11.21 -6.40 4.64
N ASN A 14 11.31 -5.29 3.89
CA ASN A 14 10.22 -4.71 3.09
C ASN A 14 9.03 -4.18 3.92
N VAL A 15 9.26 -3.74 5.16
CA VAL A 15 8.26 -3.08 6.00
C VAL A 15 8.85 -1.80 6.60
N GLY A 16 8.07 -0.71 6.62
CA GLY A 16 8.49 0.63 7.09
C GLY A 16 8.59 1.64 5.94
N SER A 17 9.49 2.63 6.06
CA SER A 17 9.80 3.61 5.02
C SER A 17 10.64 3.00 3.89
N CYS A 18 10.05 2.13 3.08
CA CYS A 18 10.72 1.42 1.99
C CYS A 18 10.53 2.13 0.63
N THR A 19 11.52 1.97 -0.26
CA THR A 19 11.37 2.24 -1.69
C THR A 19 11.28 0.90 -2.43
N TYR A 20 10.26 0.76 -3.28
CA TYR A 20 10.03 -0.44 -4.08
C TYR A 20 10.28 -0.12 -5.55
N ASP A 21 11.44 -0.52 -6.07
CA ASP A 21 11.89 -0.12 -7.41
C ASP A 21 11.00 -0.66 -8.53
N ASP A 22 10.44 -1.86 -8.36
CA ASP A 22 9.52 -2.47 -9.32
C ASP A 22 8.26 -3.00 -8.63
N GLY A 23 7.30 -2.10 -8.40
CA GLY A 23 5.98 -2.46 -7.88
C GLY A 23 5.24 -3.48 -8.75
N CYS A 24 5.53 -3.55 -10.06
CA CYS A 24 4.91 -4.56 -10.93
C CYS A 24 5.46 -5.97 -10.66
N SER A 25 6.72 -6.10 -10.24
CA SER A 25 7.31 -7.39 -9.85
C SER A 25 6.73 -7.95 -8.56
N MET A 26 6.16 -7.09 -7.71
CA MET A 26 5.55 -7.46 -6.44
C MET A 26 4.11 -7.98 -6.58
N ILE A 27 3.50 -7.77 -7.75
CA ILE A 27 2.16 -8.25 -8.06
C ILE A 27 2.25 -9.77 -8.31
N PRO A 28 1.59 -10.62 -7.50
CA PRO A 28 1.73 -12.07 -7.61
C PRO A 28 0.88 -12.69 -8.74
N PHE A 29 0.07 -11.89 -9.44
CA PHE A 29 -0.85 -12.33 -10.48
C PHE A 29 -0.22 -12.24 -11.87
N LYS A 30 -0.41 -13.27 -12.70
CA LYS A 30 0.02 -13.28 -14.09
C LYS A 30 -1.08 -12.80 -15.02
N ALA A 31 -0.71 -12.41 -16.24
CA ALA A 31 -1.67 -12.09 -17.28
C ALA A 31 -2.57 -13.31 -17.58
N GLY A 32 -3.88 -13.15 -17.38
CA GLY A 32 -4.87 -14.21 -17.52
C GLY A 32 -5.36 -14.81 -16.20
N ASP A 33 -4.67 -14.57 -15.08
CA ASP A 33 -5.15 -14.96 -13.77
C ASP A 33 -6.34 -14.07 -13.35
N PRO A 34 -7.40 -14.65 -12.75
CA PRO A 34 -8.50 -13.85 -12.24
C PRO A 34 -8.04 -12.98 -11.06
N CYS A 35 -8.37 -11.69 -11.10
CA CYS A 35 -8.07 -10.80 -9.98
C CYS A 35 -8.86 -11.20 -8.73
N PRO A 36 -8.27 -11.04 -7.53
CA PRO A 36 -8.99 -11.31 -6.30
C PRO A 36 -10.10 -10.27 -6.08
N PRO A 37 -11.19 -10.63 -5.38
CA PRO A 37 -12.09 -9.63 -4.81
C PRO A 37 -11.31 -8.71 -3.84
N PRO A 38 -11.65 -7.40 -3.75
CA PRO A 38 -12.77 -6.71 -4.42
C PRO A 38 -12.47 -6.25 -5.85
N LEU A 39 -11.23 -6.41 -6.35
CA LEU A 39 -10.84 -5.87 -7.67
C LEU A 39 -11.64 -6.49 -8.81
N SER A 40 -11.81 -7.82 -8.80
CA SER A 40 -12.64 -8.50 -9.81
C SER A 40 -14.11 -8.11 -9.74
N THR A 41 -14.65 -7.81 -8.56
CA THR A 41 -16.03 -7.34 -8.38
C THR A 41 -16.31 -6.04 -9.13
N TYR A 42 -15.31 -5.16 -9.23
CA TYR A 42 -15.43 -3.86 -9.89
C TYR A 42 -14.68 -3.79 -11.23
N ASN A 43 -14.29 -4.95 -11.78
CA ASN A 43 -13.56 -5.06 -13.05
C ASN A 43 -12.28 -4.20 -13.10
N LEU A 44 -11.58 -4.11 -11.97
CA LEU A 44 -10.31 -3.41 -11.84
C LEU A 44 -9.16 -4.36 -12.19
N PRO A 45 -8.16 -3.91 -12.97
CA PRO A 45 -6.98 -4.70 -13.28
C PRO A 45 -6.13 -4.92 -12.03
N CYS A 46 -5.48 -6.08 -11.97
CA CYS A 46 -4.53 -6.45 -10.92
C CYS A 46 -3.18 -6.85 -11.53
N THR A 47 -2.91 -6.51 -12.79
CA THR A 47 -1.67 -6.83 -13.50
C THR A 47 -1.16 -5.61 -14.25
N CYS A 48 0.16 -5.49 -14.36
CA CYS A 48 0.79 -4.44 -15.16
C CYS A 48 0.79 -4.82 -16.67
N PRO A 49 0.75 -3.83 -17.57
CA PRO A 49 0.61 -2.39 -17.33
C PRO A 49 -0.83 -1.96 -17.05
N PHE A 50 -1.01 -0.95 -16.20
CA PHE A 50 -2.32 -0.35 -15.92
C PHE A 50 -2.72 0.62 -17.04
N PRO A 51 -3.81 0.38 -17.78
CA PRO A 51 -4.25 1.28 -18.84
C PRO A 51 -4.62 2.66 -18.31
N LYS A 52 -4.48 3.71 -19.12
CA LYS A 52 -4.99 5.04 -18.75
C LYS A 52 -6.52 5.00 -18.71
N GLY A 53 -7.11 5.41 -17.59
CA GLY A 53 -8.56 5.49 -17.46
C GLY A 53 -9.00 5.82 -16.03
N PRO A 54 -10.31 6.02 -15.81
CA PRO A 54 -10.86 6.16 -14.47
C PRO A 54 -10.89 4.80 -13.77
N TYR A 55 -10.45 4.79 -12.50
CA TYR A 55 -10.50 3.63 -11.63
C TYR A 55 -11.39 3.97 -10.43
N ASN A 56 -12.47 3.21 -10.24
CA ASN A 56 -13.41 3.42 -9.14
C ASN A 56 -13.46 2.17 -8.28
N LEU A 57 -13.01 2.30 -7.04
CA LEU A 57 -13.17 1.27 -6.01
C LEU A 57 -14.16 1.80 -4.97
N PRO A 58 -15.42 1.31 -4.97
CA PRO A 58 -16.36 1.60 -3.91
C PRO A 58 -15.86 1.10 -2.56
N LEU A 59 -16.52 1.54 -1.48
CA LEU A 59 -16.23 1.09 -0.13
C LEU A 59 -16.16 -0.45 -0.09
N SER A 60 -15.00 -0.96 0.25
CA SER A 60 -14.68 -2.38 0.27
C SER A 60 -14.05 -2.74 1.60
N GLU A 61 -14.38 -3.92 2.12
CA GLU A 61 -13.79 -4.45 3.34
C GLU A 61 -12.51 -5.22 3.00
N ILE A 62 -11.43 -4.95 3.73
CA ILE A 62 -10.15 -5.64 3.60
C ILE A 62 -9.81 -6.22 4.97
N THR A 63 -9.62 -7.53 5.04
CA THR A 63 -9.22 -8.22 6.26
C THR A 63 -7.71 -8.17 6.40
N ILE A 64 -7.22 -7.60 7.51
CA ILE A 64 -5.80 -7.62 7.87
C ILE A 64 -5.55 -8.91 8.68
N PRO A 65 -4.75 -9.86 8.17
CA PRO A 65 -4.48 -11.10 8.89
C PRO A 65 -3.57 -10.83 10.10
N ASN A 66 -3.83 -11.51 11.22
CA ASN A 66 -3.03 -11.40 12.44
C ASN A 66 -1.73 -12.24 12.38
N THR A 67 -1.08 -12.30 11.22
CA THR A 67 0.12 -13.11 11.00
C THR A 67 1.24 -12.21 10.49
N GLY A 68 2.30 -12.07 11.29
CA GLY A 68 3.55 -11.44 10.85
C GLY A 68 3.59 -9.92 10.94
N LEU A 69 2.85 -9.30 11.87
CA LEU A 69 3.10 -7.89 12.19
C LEU A 69 4.45 -7.79 12.93
N PRO A 70 5.37 -6.90 12.49
CA PRO A 70 6.61 -6.66 13.22
C PRO A 70 6.33 -6.20 14.66
N GLU A 71 7.23 -6.51 15.60
CA GLU A 71 7.06 -6.14 17.01
C GLU A 71 6.91 -4.62 17.26
N TRP A 72 7.34 -3.79 16.31
CA TRP A 72 7.18 -2.33 16.40
C TRP A 72 5.78 -1.84 16.00
N LEU A 73 4.98 -2.66 15.32
CA LEU A 73 3.65 -2.29 14.84
C LEU A 73 2.61 -2.59 15.93
N THR A 74 2.69 -1.85 17.03
CA THR A 74 1.80 -1.95 18.21
C THR A 74 0.71 -0.88 18.22
N ASP A 75 -0.10 -0.83 19.27
CA ASP A 75 -1.05 0.27 19.52
C ASP A 75 -0.37 1.64 19.38
N GLY A 76 -0.99 2.52 18.59
CA GLY A 76 -0.45 3.87 18.37
C GLY A 76 -1.01 4.57 17.14
N ASP A 77 -0.59 5.83 17.00
CA ASP A 77 -0.91 6.65 15.84
C ASP A 77 0.21 6.54 14.80
N TYR A 78 -0.17 6.32 13.55
CA TYR A 78 0.73 6.14 12.43
C TYR A 78 0.45 7.17 11.34
N LYS A 79 1.51 7.56 10.64
CA LYS A 79 1.44 8.38 9.44
C LYS A 79 2.22 7.69 8.34
N VAL A 80 1.65 7.72 7.13
CA VAL A 80 2.27 7.13 5.95
C VAL A 80 2.23 8.17 4.83
N ASN A 81 3.39 8.38 4.21
CA ASN A 81 3.54 9.14 2.97
C ASN A 81 3.90 8.15 1.86
N ILE A 82 3.09 8.11 0.79
CA ILE A 82 3.28 7.20 -0.35
C ILE A 82 3.47 8.06 -1.59
N LYS A 83 4.59 7.86 -2.28
CA LYS A 83 4.87 8.49 -3.57
C LYS A 83 5.00 7.42 -4.64
N LEU A 84 4.30 7.60 -5.75
CA LEU A 84 4.31 6.69 -6.89
C LEU A 84 5.00 7.36 -8.07
N TYR A 85 5.95 6.67 -8.69
CA TYR A 85 6.72 7.13 -9.85
C TYR A 85 6.56 6.17 -11.02
N ASN A 86 6.73 6.67 -12.25
CA ASN A 86 6.89 5.82 -13.43
C ASN A 86 8.36 5.40 -13.60
N LYS A 87 8.67 4.62 -14.65
CA LYS A 87 10.04 4.17 -14.95
C LYS A 87 10.99 5.29 -15.40
N GLN A 88 10.47 6.50 -15.63
CA GLN A 88 11.22 7.70 -16.03
C GLN A 88 11.42 8.66 -14.84
N ASP A 89 11.11 8.21 -13.62
CA ASP A 89 11.13 9.00 -12.37
C ASP A 89 10.15 10.19 -12.34
N ASP A 90 9.13 10.18 -13.21
CA ASP A 90 8.04 11.16 -13.11
C ASP A 90 7.09 10.75 -11.98
N GLN A 91 6.82 11.67 -11.05
CA GLN A 91 5.87 11.45 -9.97
C GLN A 91 4.43 11.39 -10.52
N LEU A 92 3.80 10.23 -10.41
CA LEU A 92 2.42 9.98 -10.82
C LEU A 92 1.40 10.35 -9.74
N ALA A 93 1.74 10.09 -8.48
CA ALA A 93 0.85 10.36 -7.35
C ALA A 93 1.62 10.56 -6.02
N CYS A 94 0.99 11.24 -5.08
CA CYS A 94 1.45 11.39 -3.70
C CYS A 94 0.23 11.31 -2.77
N PHE A 95 0.29 10.45 -1.76
CA PHE A 95 -0.77 10.24 -0.79
C PHE A 95 -0.23 10.34 0.63
N ASP A 96 -0.95 11.06 1.48
CA ASP A 96 -0.69 11.15 2.91
C ASP A 96 -1.87 10.54 3.66
N ALA A 97 -1.58 9.60 4.55
CA ALA A 97 -2.57 8.94 5.38
C ALA A 97 -2.14 8.99 6.85
N ALA A 98 -3.13 9.11 7.73
CA ALA A 98 -2.95 8.97 9.17
C ALA A 98 -4.02 8.02 9.71
N PHE A 99 -3.62 7.10 10.57
CA PHE A 99 -4.51 6.12 11.19
C PHE A 99 -4.03 5.74 12.58
N SER A 100 -4.94 5.24 13.40
CA SER A 100 -4.63 4.69 14.72
C SER A 100 -4.82 3.19 14.66
N LEU A 101 -3.85 2.43 15.18
CA LEU A 101 -3.94 0.99 15.33
C LEU A 101 -4.31 0.66 16.78
N THR A 102 -5.23 -0.28 16.94
CA THR A 102 -5.53 -0.95 18.20
C THR A 102 -5.50 -2.45 17.92
N ALA A 103 -4.57 -3.16 18.56
CA ALA A 103 -4.34 -4.59 18.42
C ALA A 103 -5.05 -5.41 19.51
#